data_AF-A0A327YY10-F1
#
_entry.id   AF-A0A327YY10-F1
#
_cell.length_a   1.000
_cell.length_b   1.000
_cell.length_c   1.000
_cell.angle_alpha   90.00
_cell.angle_beta   90.00
_cell.angle_gamma   90.00
#
_symmetry.space_group_name_H-M   'P 1'
#
loop_
_entity.id
_entity.type
_entity.pdbx_description
1 polymer ?
#
loop_
_entity_poly.entity_id
_entity_poly.type
_entity_poly.pdbx_seq_one_letter_code
_entity_poly.pdbx_strand_id
1 'polypeptide(L)'
;MIPSCPECGTPGVPLLFGLPVPEAIDAADDGDLALGGCVMRDPTPNWQCPEGHQWRDADEQAYDHHLLTVLSAHGYRTDAS
;
A
#
# COMPACT_ATOMS: atom_id res chain seq x y z
N MET A 1 2.14 2.19 -12.82
CA MET A 1 3.53 1.69 -12.71
C MET A 1 3.86 1.61 -11.24
N ILE A 2 4.58 0.59 -10.77
CA ILE A 2 5.01 0.53 -9.36
C ILE A 2 6.21 1.48 -9.19
N PRO A 3 6.15 2.49 -8.30
CA PRO A 3 7.27 3.40 -8.09
C PRO A 3 8.41 2.67 -7.37
N SER A 4 9.63 3.08 -7.68
CA SER A 4 10.84 2.59 -7.02
C SER A 4 11.15 3.45 -5.79
N CYS A 5 11.65 2.81 -4.74
CA CYS A 5 12.09 3.48 -3.53
C CYS A 5 13.20 4.50 -3.86
N PRO A 6 13.10 5.77 -3.41
CA PRO A 6 14.13 6.77 -3.67
C PRO A 6 15.44 6.52 -2.90
N GLU A 7 15.44 5.66 -1.88
CA GLU A 7 16.62 5.39 -1.04
C GLU A 7 17.41 4.17 -1.52
N CYS A 8 16.73 3.09 -1.91
CA CYS A 8 17.38 1.82 -2.26
C CYS A 8 17.04 1.29 -3.66
N GLY A 9 16.13 1.94 -4.39
CA GLY A 9 15.79 1.58 -5.77
C GLY A 9 14.90 0.35 -5.94
N THR A 10 14.57 -0.37 -4.87
CA THR A 10 13.65 -1.53 -4.95
C THR A 10 12.21 -1.08 -5.21
N PRO A 11 11.37 -1.89 -5.89
CA PRO A 11 9.94 -1.60 -6.03
C PRO A 11 9.26 -1.43 -4.67
N GLY A 12 8.29 -0.52 -4.60
CA GLY A 12 7.43 -0.34 -3.42
C GLY A 12 6.15 -1.16 -3.49
N VAL A 13 5.50 -1.30 -2.33
CA VAL A 13 4.12 -1.75 -2.17
C VAL A 13 3.24 -0.61 -1.63
N PRO A 14 1.91 -0.65 -1.83
CA PRO A 14 1.00 0.33 -1.25
C PRO A 14 1.15 0.36 0.28
N LEU A 15 1.20 1.55 0.86
CA LEU A 15 1.19 1.74 2.31
C LEU A 15 -0.18 2.23 2.76
N LEU A 16 -0.94 1.36 3.44
CA LEU A 16 -2.27 1.64 3.93
C LEU A 16 -2.24 2.08 5.40
N PHE A 17 -2.93 3.19 5.70
CA PHE A 17 -3.15 3.66 7.06
C PHE A 17 -4.62 3.47 7.47
N GLY A 18 -4.84 3.40 8.78
CA GLY A 18 -6.17 3.24 9.38
C GLY A 18 -6.46 1.80 9.80
N LEU A 19 -7.75 1.48 9.92
CA LEU A 19 -8.20 0.12 10.24
C LEU A 19 -8.27 -0.69 8.94
N PRO A 20 -7.42 -1.72 8.74
CA PRO A 20 -7.44 -2.52 7.52
C PRO A 20 -8.68 -3.42 7.46
N VAL A 21 -9.12 -3.70 6.23
CA VAL A 21 -10.02 -4.83 5.92
C VAL A 21 -9.23 -6.14 5.98
N PRO A 22 -9.86 -7.30 6.18
CA PRO A 22 -9.16 -8.59 6.29
C PRO A 22 -8.19 -8.87 5.13
N GLU A 23 -8.60 -8.55 3.90
CA GLU A 23 -7.80 -8.79 2.70
C GLU A 23 -6.54 -7.90 2.66
N ALA A 24 -6.55 -6.75 3.34
CA ALA A 24 -5.36 -5.92 3.49
C ALA A 24 -4.39 -6.48 4.54
N ILE A 25 -4.89 -7.25 5.52
CA ILE A 25 -4.05 -7.95 6.50
C ILE A 25 -3.36 -9.12 5.80
N ASP A 26 -4.12 -9.94 5.07
CA ASP A 26 -3.58 -11.07 4.31
C ASP A 26 -2.54 -10.59 3.27
N ALA A 27 -2.84 -9.51 2.53
CA ALA A 27 -1.89 -8.89 1.61
C ALA A 27 -0.61 -8.37 2.29
N ALA A 28 -0.71 -7.92 3.54
CA ALA A 28 0.46 -7.45 4.29
C ALA A 28 1.32 -8.62 4.80
N ASP A 29 0.69 -9.72 5.21
CA ASP A 29 1.37 -10.94 5.61
C ASP A 29 2.14 -11.58 4.42
N ASP A 30 1.58 -11.49 3.21
CA ASP A 30 2.23 -11.95 1.97
C ASP A 30 3.27 -10.96 1.40
N GLY A 31 3.32 -9.74 1.93
CA GLY A 31 4.28 -8.70 1.52
C GLY A 31 3.88 -7.92 0.25
N ASP A 32 2.63 -8.01 -0.20
CA ASP A 32 2.06 -7.25 -1.33
C ASP A 32 1.58 -5.85 -0.93
N LEU A 33 1.43 -5.60 0.37
CA LEU A 33 0.96 -4.35 0.97
C LEU A 33 1.70 -4.08 2.29
N ALA A 34 1.80 -2.81 2.70
CA ALA A 34 2.33 -2.44 4.01
C ALA A 34 1.24 -1.74 4.85
N LEU A 35 1.23 -2.01 6.17
CA LEU A 35 0.33 -1.35 7.12
C LEU A 35 1.09 -0.29 7.92
N GLY A 36 0.69 0.98 7.77
CA GLY A 36 1.30 2.13 8.45
C GLY A 36 0.76 2.40 9.85
N GLY A 37 -0.23 1.61 10.30
CA GLY A 37 -0.96 1.84 11.54
C GLY A 37 -1.95 3.00 11.46
N CYS A 38 -2.33 3.55 12.61
CA CYS A 38 -3.39 4.57 12.68
C CYS A 38 -2.89 6.03 12.60
N VAL A 39 -1.60 6.26 12.82
CA VAL A 39 -1.04 7.62 12.94
C VAL A 39 -0.36 8.01 11.64
N MET A 40 -0.91 9.03 10.97
CA MET A 40 -0.34 9.60 9.76
C MET A 40 0.57 10.80 10.11
N ARG A 41 1.66 10.97 9.35
CA ARG A 41 2.50 12.18 9.35
C ARG A 41 2.26 12.98 8.08
N ASP A 42 2.59 14.27 8.05
CA ASP A 42 2.50 15.09 6.84
C ASP A 42 3.90 15.32 6.21
N PRO A 43 4.11 15.03 4.91
CA PRO A 43 3.18 14.38 4.00
C PRO A 43 2.95 12.91 4.34
N THR A 44 1.71 12.44 4.19
CA THR A 44 1.38 11.03 4.41
C THR A 44 2.03 10.19 3.33
N PRO A 45 2.91 9.23 3.68
CA PRO A 45 3.47 8.31 2.70
C PRO A 45 2.39 7.36 2.18
N ASN A 46 2.50 6.93 0.93
CA ASN A 46 1.59 5.98 0.29
C ASN A 46 2.32 4.77 -0.31
N TRP A 47 3.65 4.72 -0.18
CA TRP A 47 4.46 3.58 -0.61
C TRP A 47 5.49 3.21 0.45
N GLN A 48 5.80 1.91 0.53
CA GLN A 48 6.87 1.36 1.36
C GLN A 48 7.64 0.28 0.59
N CYS A 49 8.96 0.17 0.75
CA CYS A 49 9.75 -0.92 0.17
C CYS A 49 10.02 -2.04 1.19
N PRO A 50 10.55 -3.20 0.77
CA PRO A 50 10.87 -4.32 1.69
C PRO A 50 11.84 -3.94 2.82
N GLU A 51 12.70 -2.95 2.60
CA GLU A 51 13.63 -2.43 3.62
C GLU A 51 12.95 -1.46 4.63
N GLY A 52 11.66 -1.16 4.45
CA GLY A 52 10.88 -0.31 5.35
C GLY A 52 10.95 1.19 5.09
N HIS A 53 11.66 1.65 4.05
CA HIS A 53 11.64 3.06 3.66
C HIS A 53 10.25 3.45 3.14
N GLN A 54 9.75 4.60 3.59
CA GLN A 54 8.41 5.09 3.28
C GLN A 54 8.47 6.44 2.57
N TRP A 55 7.76 6.58 1.46
CA TRP A 55 7.74 7.82 0.69
C TRP A 55 6.33 8.17 0.18
N ARG A 56 6.17 9.43 -0.23
CA ARG A 56 4.99 9.90 -0.93
C ARG A 56 5.30 9.98 -2.42
N ASP A 57 4.47 9.31 -3.22
CA ASP A 57 4.37 9.52 -4.66
C ASP A 57 3.11 10.35 -4.97
N ALA A 58 3.22 11.28 -5.92
CA ALA A 58 2.13 12.19 -6.29
C ALA A 58 1.10 11.56 -7.24
N ASP A 59 1.42 10.42 -7.87
CA ASP A 59 0.50 9.68 -8.73
C ASP A 59 -0.50 8.88 -7.90
N GLU A 60 -1.53 9.57 -7.41
CA GLU A 60 -2.62 8.98 -6.61
C GLU A 60 -3.39 7.91 -7.39
N GLN A 61 -3.52 8.05 -8.71
CA GLN A 61 -4.21 7.06 -9.55
C GLN A 61 -3.42 5.75 -9.63
N ALA A 62 -2.09 5.82 -9.75
CA ALA A 62 -1.24 4.63 -9.71
C ALA A 62 -1.32 3.92 -8.36
N TYR A 63 -1.37 4.69 -7.25
CA TYR A 63 -1.58 4.14 -5.92
C TYR A 63 -2.93 3.42 -5.81
N ASP A 64 -4.04 4.09 -6.13
CA ASP A 64 -5.39 3.52 -6.01
C ASP A 64 -5.56 2.26 -6.87
N HIS A 65 -5.07 2.31 -8.11
CA HIS A 65 -5.12 1.15 -9.00
C HIS A 65 -4.34 -0.04 -8.44
N HIS A 66 -3.14 0.19 -7.90
CA HIS A 66 -2.32 -0.89 -7.37
C HIS A 66 -2.88 -1.44 -6.06
N LEU A 67 -3.34 -0.58 -5.15
CA LEU A 67 -4.02 -0.97 -3.92
C LEU A 67 -5.24 -1.84 -4.23
N LEU A 68 -6.13 -1.42 -5.13
CA LEU A 68 -7.30 -2.20 -5.52
C LEU A 68 -6.92 -3.52 -6.18
N THR A 69 -5.86 -3.55 -6.97
CA THR A 69 -5.36 -4.79 -7.62
C THR A 69 -4.91 -5.80 -6.56
N VAL A 70 -4.12 -5.36 -5.58
CA VAL A 70 -3.67 -6.19 -4.47
C VAL A 70 -4.88 -6.68 -3.66
N LEU A 71 -5.74 -5.78 -3.20
CA LEU A 71 -6.92 -6.17 -2.41
C LEU A 71 -7.82 -7.15 -3.15
N SER A 72 -8.05 -6.95 -4.45
CA SER A 72 -8.89 -7.86 -5.26
C SER A 72 -8.25 -9.23 -5.43
N ALA A 73 -6.92 -9.32 -5.52
CA ALA A 73 -6.19 -10.58 -5.55
C ALA A 73 -6.35 -11.37 -4.25
N HIS A 74 -6.52 -10.66 -3.14
CA HIS A 74 -6.79 -11.20 -1.79
C HIS A 74 -8.29 -11.37 -1.49
N GLY A 75 -9.16 -11.22 -2.49
CA GLY A 75 -10.59 -11.53 -2.38
C GLY A 75 -11.51 -10.34 -2.08
N TYR A 76 -10.97 -9.12 -2.01
CA TYR A 76 -11.78 -7.93 -1.78
C TYR A 76 -12.78 -7.74 -2.91
N ARG A 77 -14.02 -7.46 -2.52
CA ARG A 77 -15.17 -7.34 -3.40
C ARG A 77 -15.87 -6.03 -3.12
N THR A 78 -16.01 -5.18 -4.14
CA THR A 78 -16.68 -3.88 -4.02
C THR A 78 -18.20 -3.98 -3.89
N ASP A 79 -18.74 -5.21 -3.84
CA ASP A 79 -20.14 -5.55 -3.64
C ASP A 79 -20.46 -6.02 -2.21
N ALA A 80 -20.21 -5.17 -1.21
CA ALA A 80 -20.89 -5.28 0.10
C ALA A 80 -21.99 -4.21 0.17
N SER A 81 -23.21 -4.60 -0.21
CA SER A 81 -24.45 -3.86 0.11
C SER A 81 -24.94 -4.21 1.50
#